data_AF-A0A0D2ZYH0-F1
#
_entry.id   AF-A0A0D2ZYH0-F1
#
_cell.length_a   1.000
_cell.length_b   1.000
_cell.length_c   1.000
_cell.angle_alpha   90.00
_cell.angle_beta   90.00
_cell.angle_gamma   90.00
#
_symmetry.space_group_name_H-M   'P 1'
#
loop_
_entity.id
_entity.type
_entity.pdbx_description
1 polymer ?
#
loop_
_entity_poly.entity_id
_entity_poly.type
_entity_poly.pdbx_seq_one_letter_code
_entity_poly.pdbx_strand_id
1 'polypeptide(L)'
;MPNFLSEANPDDRLRFYEVQEQDICENDWLRLYTDFALYCYWQYNEDAFKSCLLSEINKILVETFETHTDPSLKLKSSNAIFHINFTAKS
;
A
#
# COMPACT_ATOMS: atom_id res chain seq x y z
N MET A 1 -8.88 -5.79 -0.18
CA MET A 1 -7.57 -6.39 0.17
C MET A 1 -7.67 -7.89 -0.03
N PRO A 2 -6.61 -8.53 -0.55
CA PRO A 2 -6.57 -9.99 -0.52
C PRO A 2 -6.70 -10.48 0.93
N ASN A 3 -7.50 -11.53 1.14
CA ASN A 3 -7.80 -12.09 2.46
C ASN A 3 -6.62 -12.87 3.09
N PHE A 4 -5.38 -12.55 2.74
CA PHE A 4 -4.19 -13.36 3.06
C PHE A 4 -3.99 -13.60 4.56
N LEU A 5 -4.51 -12.74 5.44
CA LEU A 5 -4.30 -12.87 6.89
C LEU A 5 -5.33 -13.78 7.60
N SER A 6 -6.48 -14.10 6.98
CA SER A 6 -7.47 -14.98 7.64
C SER A 6 -7.11 -16.47 7.55
N GLU A 7 -6.24 -16.85 6.61
CA GLU A 7 -5.76 -18.23 6.40
C GLU A 7 -4.24 -18.27 6.11
N ALA A 8 -3.46 -17.37 6.71
CA ALA A 8 -2.04 -17.24 6.43
C ALA A 8 -1.25 -18.51 6.81
N ASN A 9 -0.51 -19.07 5.86
CA ASN A 9 0.54 -20.03 6.21
C ASN A 9 1.63 -19.31 7.03
N PRO A 10 2.38 -20.02 7.90
CA PRO A 10 3.49 -19.43 8.65
C PRO A 10 4.51 -18.72 7.75
N ASP A 11 4.69 -19.22 6.53
CA ASP A 11 5.57 -18.64 5.50
C ASP A 11 5.03 -17.31 4.96
N ASP A 12 3.71 -17.11 4.91
CA ASP A 12 3.12 -15.84 4.49
C ASP A 12 3.47 -14.73 5.49
N ARG A 13 3.54 -15.04 6.79
CA ARG A 13 3.97 -14.07 7.82
C ARG A 13 5.42 -13.62 7.65
N LEU A 14 6.25 -14.37 6.91
CA LEU A 14 7.62 -13.99 6.56
C LEU A 14 7.70 -13.16 5.28
N ARG A 15 6.68 -13.24 4.41
CA ARG A 15 6.62 -12.53 3.13
C ARG A 15 5.96 -11.16 3.26
N PHE A 16 4.96 -11.05 4.12
CA PHE A 16 4.17 -9.84 4.29
C PHE A 16 4.60 -9.00 5.50
N TYR A 17 4.51 -7.69 5.37
CA TYR A 17 4.64 -6.73 6.47
C TYR A 17 3.52 -5.70 6.41
N GLU A 18 2.89 -5.44 7.55
CA GLU A 18 1.90 -4.38 7.69
C GLU A 18 2.57 -3.08 8.12
N VAL A 19 2.45 -2.07 7.25
CA VAL A 19 3.09 -0.77 7.44
C VAL A 19 2.38 -0.03 8.59
N GLN A 20 3.16 0.49 9.53
CA GLN A 20 2.62 1.29 10.63
C GLN A 20 2.21 2.68 10.13
N GLU A 21 1.23 3.29 10.79
CA GLU A 21 0.71 4.61 10.40
C GLU A 21 1.81 5.69 10.36
N GLN A 22 2.73 5.66 11.32
CA GLN A 22 3.91 6.54 11.35
C GLN A 22 4.75 6.40 10.07
N ASP A 23 5.02 5.16 9.64
CA ASP A 23 5.79 4.90 8.43
C ASP A 23 5.03 5.33 7.17
N ILE A 24 3.69 5.26 7.15
CA ILE A 24 2.88 5.79 6.04
C ILE A 24 3.08 7.31 5.93
N CYS A 25 3.07 8.02 7.06
CA CYS A 25 3.28 9.47 7.09
C CYS A 25 4.71 9.88 6.74
N GLU A 26 5.71 9.07 7.08
CA GLU A 26 7.13 9.37 6.79
C GLU A 26 7.54 9.03 5.35
N ASN A 27 6.73 8.26 4.63
CA ASN A 27 7.03 7.78 3.28
C ASN A 27 6.02 8.33 2.27
N ASP A 28 6.20 9.59 1.87
CA ASP A 28 5.32 10.31 0.90
C ASP A 28 5.11 9.57 -0.43
N TRP A 29 6.05 8.71 -0.83
CA TRP A 29 5.91 7.92 -2.05
C TRP A 29 4.78 6.87 -1.98
N LEU A 30 4.38 6.42 -0.78
CA LEU A 30 3.21 5.57 -0.59
C LEU A 30 1.92 6.33 -0.95
N ARG A 31 1.86 7.60 -0.56
CA ARG A 31 0.77 8.50 -0.95
C ARG A 31 0.76 8.71 -2.46
N LEU A 32 1.94 8.95 -3.06
CA LEU A 32 2.10 9.09 -4.51
C LEU A 32 1.57 7.87 -5.28
N TYR A 33 1.89 6.64 -4.83
CA TYR A 33 1.39 5.42 -5.48
C TYR A 33 -0.13 5.31 -5.39
N THR A 34 -0.70 5.75 -4.28
CA THR A 34 -2.15 5.72 -4.09
C THR A 34 -2.85 6.75 -4.97
N ASP A 35 -2.32 7.97 -5.04
CA ASP A 35 -2.84 9.02 -5.92
C ASP A 35 -2.73 8.60 -7.40
N PHE A 36 -1.63 7.95 -7.78
CA PHE A 36 -1.46 7.42 -9.12
C PHE A 36 -2.46 6.30 -9.43
N ALA A 37 -2.70 5.38 -8.49
CA ALA A 37 -3.71 4.33 -8.65
C ALA A 37 -5.12 4.92 -8.81
N LEU A 38 -5.46 5.96 -8.05
CA LEU A 38 -6.72 6.69 -8.17
C LEU A 38 -6.84 7.40 -9.52
N TYR A 39 -5.77 8.04 -10.00
CA TYR A 39 -5.74 8.67 -11.32
C TYR A 39 -5.95 7.64 -12.46
N CYS A 40 -5.32 6.47 -12.35
CA CYS A 40 -5.52 5.37 -13.29
C CYS A 40 -6.96 4.83 -13.26
N TYR A 41 -7.58 4.74 -12.08
CA TYR A 41 -8.97 4.30 -11.93
C TYR A 41 -9.94 5.21 -12.70
N TRP A 42 -9.70 6.52 -12.68
CA TRP A 42 -10.45 7.51 -13.46
C TRP A 42 -10.09 7.54 -14.96
N GLN A 43 -9.34 6.56 -15.46
CA GLN A 43 -8.93 6.45 -16.85
C GLN A 43 -8.24 7.72 -17.35
N TYR A 44 -7.40 8.32 -16.50
CA TYR A 44 -6.64 9.52 -16.81
C TYR A 44 -7.51 10.78 -17.03
N ASN A 45 -8.79 10.75 -16.62
CA ASN A 45 -9.66 11.92 -16.65
C ASN A 45 -9.26 12.90 -15.55
N GLU A 46 -8.64 14.01 -15.96
CA GLU A 46 -8.10 15.03 -15.06
C GLU A 46 -9.20 15.74 -14.26
N ASP A 47 -10.38 15.99 -14.84
CA ASP A 47 -11.46 16.67 -14.15
C ASP A 47 -12.10 15.77 -13.08
N ALA A 48 -12.33 14.51 -13.41
CA ALA A 48 -12.81 13.51 -12.44
C ALA A 48 -11.78 13.32 -11.31
N PHE A 49 -10.50 13.24 -11.64
CA PHE A 49 -9.42 13.13 -10.66
C PHE A 49 -9.33 14.37 -9.77
N LYS A 50 -9.39 15.59 -10.33
CA LYS A 50 -9.39 16.84 -9.53
C LYS A 50 -10.60 16.94 -8.61
N SER A 51 -11.75 16.39 -9.02
CA SER A 51 -12.96 16.32 -8.22
C SER A 51 -12.89 15.26 -7.11
N CYS A 52 -11.98 14.29 -7.25
CA CYS A 52 -11.84 13.15 -6.36
C CYS A 52 -10.57 13.28 -5.51
N LEU A 53 -10.72 13.52 -4.22
CA LEU A 53 -9.58 13.60 -3.31
C LEU A 53 -9.40 12.27 -2.59
N LEU A 54 -8.15 11.78 -2.57
CA LEU A 54 -7.79 10.68 -1.69
C LEU A 54 -8.03 11.12 -0.24
N SER A 55 -9.01 10.50 0.40
CA SER A 55 -9.43 10.91 1.75
C SER A 55 -8.53 10.29 2.80
N GLU A 56 -8.29 8.98 2.69
CA GLU A 56 -7.57 8.22 3.71
C GLU A 56 -6.93 6.97 3.11
N ILE A 57 -5.72 6.66 3.56
CA ILE A 57 -5.07 5.37 3.36
C ILE A 57 -5.35 4.54 4.60
N ASN A 58 -6.19 3.52 4.47
CA ASN A 58 -6.68 2.75 5.61
C ASN A 58 -5.68 1.69 6.06
N LYS A 59 -4.96 1.08 5.10
CA LYS A 59 -4.03 -0.03 5.36
C LYS A 59 -3.08 -0.26 4.18
N ILE A 60 -1.83 -0.58 4.47
CA ILE A 60 -0.84 -1.02 3.48
C ILE A 60 -0.19 -2.33 3.93
N LEU A 61 -0.13 -3.31 3.02
CA LEU A 61 0.70 -4.50 3.17
C LEU A 61 1.82 -4.47 2.13
N VAL A 62 3.04 -4.68 2.59
CA VAL A 62 4.21 -4.90 1.74
C VAL A 62 4.42 -6.39 1.57
N GLU A 63 4.52 -6.85 0.34
CA GLU A 63 4.87 -8.22 -0.01
C GLU A 63 6.24 -8.24 -0.66
N THR A 64 7.16 -9.05 -0.15
CA THR A 64 8.49 -9.18 -0.72
C THR A 64 9.09 -10.54 -0.38
N PHE A 65 9.87 -11.09 -1.31
CA PHE A 65 10.69 -12.29 -1.11
C PHE A 65 12.03 -11.99 -0.42
N GLU A 66 12.36 -10.72 -0.21
CA GLU A 66 13.56 -10.33 0.53
C GLU A 66 13.44 -10.72 2.01
N THR A 67 14.48 -11.40 2.50
CA THR A 67 14.58 -11.83 3.90
C THR A 67 15.24 -10.73 4.72
N HIS A 68 14.48 -10.19 5.68
CA HIS A 68 14.96 -9.18 6.61
C HIS A 68 14.81 -9.68 8.04
N THR A 69 15.80 -9.40 8.89
CA THR A 69 15.74 -9.72 10.32
C THR A 69 14.69 -8.88 11.06
N ASP A 70 14.52 -7.63 10.62
CA ASP A 70 13.46 -6.72 11.08
C ASP A 70 12.38 -6.64 9.98
N PRO A 71 11.11 -7.01 10.27
CA PRO A 71 10.01 -6.91 9.32
C PRO A 71 9.82 -5.51 8.72
N SER A 72 10.10 -4.44 9.46
CA SER A 72 9.93 -3.06 8.99
C SER A 72 10.83 -2.71 7.80
N LEU A 73 11.98 -3.39 7.68
CA LEU A 73 12.90 -3.20 6.56
C LEU A 73 12.33 -3.68 5.22
N LYS A 74 11.25 -4.49 5.24
CA LYS A 74 10.53 -4.86 4.01
C LYS A 74 9.96 -3.66 3.27
N LEU A 75 9.64 -2.57 3.97
CA LEU A 75 9.23 -1.31 3.35
C LEU A 75 10.32 -0.68 2.48
N LYS A 76 11.59 -0.99 2.78
CA LYS A 76 12.79 -0.51 2.07
C LYS A 76 13.34 -1.55 1.09
N SER A 77 12.62 -2.65 0.86
CA SER A 77 13.02 -3.67 -0.10
C SER A 77 13.14 -3.08 -1.51
N SER A 78 14.11 -3.57 -2.26
CA SER A 78 14.33 -3.13 -3.65
C SER A 78 13.23 -3.61 -4.58
N ASN A 79 12.69 -4.81 -4.31
CA ASN A 79 11.56 -5.38 -5.02
C ASN A 79 10.44 -5.78 -4.06
N ALA A 80 9.30 -5.10 -4.18
CA ALA A 80 8.12 -5.35 -3.35
C ALA A 80 6.83 -5.00 -4.08
N ILE A 81 5.74 -5.66 -3.67
CA ILE A 81 4.37 -5.35 -4.09
C ILE A 81 3.68 -4.65 -2.92
N PHE A 82 3.04 -3.52 -3.20
CA PHE A 82 2.28 -2.74 -2.21
C PHE A 82 0.79 -2.94 -2.41
N HIS A 83 0.16 -3.63 -1.45
CA HIS A 83 -1.29 -3.78 -1.41
C HIS A 83 -1.87 -2.64 -0.59
N ILE A 84 -2.47 -1.65 -1.26
CA ILE A 84 -2.98 -0.43 -0.62
C ILE A 84 -4.51 -0.48 -0.56
N ASN A 85 -5.06 -0.32 0.64
CA ASN A 85 -6.47 -0.10 0.87
C ASN A 85 -6.71 1.37 1.19
N PHE A 86 -7.55 2.04 0.40
CA PHE A 86 -7.78 3.47 0.55
C PHE A 86 -9.24 3.83 0.25
N THR A 87 -9.65 4.99 0.76
CA THR A 87 -10.95 5.58 0.52
C THR A 87 -10.78 6.87 -0.28
N ALA A 88 -11.50 6.98 -1.38
CA ALA A 88 -11.57 8.21 -2.17
C ALA A 88 -12.93 8.87 -1.99
N LYS A 89 -12.95 10.20 -1.82
CA LYS A 89 -14.20 10.97 -1.83
C LYS A 89 -14.57 11.27 -3.28
N SER A 90 -15.78 10.92 -3.67
CA SER A 90 -16.39 11.25 -4.97
C SER A 90 -17.55 12.20 -4.79
#